data_AF-A0A8I1H9C1-F1
#
_entry.id   AF-A0A8I1H9C1-F1
#
_cell.length_a   1.000
_cell.length_b   1.000
_cell.length_c   1.000
_cell.angle_alpha   90.00
_cell.angle_beta   90.00
_cell.angle_gamma   90.00
#
_symmetry.space_group_name_H-M   'P 1'
#
loop_
_entity.id
_entity.type
_entity.pdbx_description
1 polymer ?
#
loop_
_entity_poly.entity_id
_entity_poly.type
_entity_poly.pdbx_seq_one_letter_code
_entity_poly.pdbx_strand_id
1 'polypeptide(L)' 'MEYIKLSYHHLNFEDRTALMLESRKEGFSARKFAELIKRHPSTIYRELKRNSINDVYQA' A
#
# COMPACT_ATOMS: atom_id res chain seq x y z
N MET A 1 -9.26 11.56 -22.93
CA MET A 1 -8.40 11.06 -21.85
C MET A 1 -8.75 11.83 -20.59
N GLU A 2 -9.67 11.30 -19.79
CA GLU A 2 -10.14 11.95 -18.57
C GLU A 2 -9.11 11.69 -17.46
N TYR A 3 -8.43 12.74 -17.00
CA TYR A 3 -7.49 12.64 -15.88
C TYR A 3 -8.30 12.55 -14.58
N ILE A 4 -8.41 11.35 -14.02
CA ILE A 4 -8.95 11.17 -12.66
C ILE A 4 -8.05 11.95 -11.71
N LYS A 5 -8.58 13.02 -11.14
CA LYS A 5 -7.95 13.79 -10.07
C LYS A 5 -7.82 12.87 -8.86
N LEU A 6 -6.69 12.15 -8.75
CA LEU A 6 -6.34 11.33 -7.60
C LEU A 6 -6.07 12.27 -6.43
N SER A 7 -7.13 12.71 -5.74
CA SER A 7 -6.99 13.22 -4.38
C SER A 7 -6.22 12.17 -3.58
N TYR A 8 -5.22 12.63 -2.84
CA TYR A 8 -4.46 11.74 -1.97
C TYR A 8 -5.42 11.17 -0.92
N HIS A 9 -5.77 9.90 -1.10
CA HIS A 9 -6.55 9.15 -0.13
C HIS A 9 -5.57 8.26 0.63
N HIS A 10 -5.50 8.49 1.95
CA HIS A 10 -4.87 7.55 2.86
C HIS A 10 -5.50 6.16 2.69
N LEU A 11 -4.70 5.12 2.89
CA LEU A 11 -5.22 3.77 3.03
C LEU A 11 -6.18 3.75 4.22
N ASN A 12 -7.33 3.11 4.03
CA ASN A 12 -8.26 2.89 5.14
C ASN A 12 -7.69 1.81 6.08
N PHE A 13 -8.37 1.58 7.20
CA PHE A 13 -7.94 0.59 8.19
C PHE A 13 -7.82 -0.83 7.60
N GLU A 14 -8.75 -1.22 6.73
CA GLU A 14 -8.76 -2.54 6.08
C GLU A 14 -7.56 -2.71 5.14
N ASP A 15 -7.29 -1.71 4.29
CA ASP A 15 -6.16 -1.65 3.36
C ASP A 15 -4.82 -1.73 4.12
N ARG A 16 -4.70 -0.98 5.24
CA ARG A 16 -3.50 -1.00 6.10
C ARG A 16 -3.29 -2.37 6.76
N THR A 17 -4.37 -2.97 7.27
CA THR A 17 -4.32 -4.29 7.90
C THR A 17 -3.96 -5.38 6.90
N ALA A 18 -4.56 -5.34 5.70
CA ALA A 18 -4.22 -6.23 4.60
C ALA A 18 -2.76 -6.06 4.17
N LEU A 19 -2.27 -4.81 4.04
CA LEU A 19 -0.88 -4.53 3.72
C LEU A 19 0.08 -5.10 4.78
N MET A 20 -0.26 -5.01 6.06
CA MET A 20 0.52 -5.58 7.16
C MET A 20 0.62 -7.10 7.12
N LEU A 21 -0.47 -7.79 6.73
CA LEU A 21 -0.45 -9.24 6.61
C LEU A 21 0.28 -9.70 5.34
N GLU A 22 -0.03 -9.09 4.18
CA GLU A 22 0.51 -9.48 2.88
C GLU A 22 2.01 -9.15 2.75
N SER A 23 2.47 -8.02 3.31
CA SER A 23 3.88 -7.61 3.22
C SER A 23 4.86 -8.56 3.90
N ARG A 24 4.37 -9.44 4.79
CA ARG A 24 5.18 -10.45 5.49
C ARG A 24 5.34 -11.75 4.70
N LYS A 25 4.57 -11.94 3.63
CA LYS A 25 4.64 -13.15 2.81
C LYS A 25 5.85 -13.08 1.89
N GLU A 26 6.49 -14.24 1.68
CA GLU A 26 7.55 -14.35 0.67
C GLU A 26 6.99 -13.98 -0.71
N GLY A 27 7.78 -13.21 -1.47
CA GLY A 27 7.40 -12.76 -2.81
C GLY A 27 6.38 -11.62 -2.84
N PHE A 28 6.15 -10.92 -1.71
CA PHE A 28 5.31 -9.73 -1.68
C PHE A 28 5.73 -8.70 -2.74
N SER A 29 4.76 -8.21 -3.50
CA SER A 29 4.93 -7.14 -4.47
C SER A 29 3.98 -5.99 -4.17
N ALA A 30 4.52 -4.87 -3.71
CA ALA A 30 3.75 -3.65 -3.43
C ALA A 30 2.92 -3.18 -4.64
N ARG A 31 3.42 -3.41 -5.86
CA ARG A 31 2.71 -3.09 -7.09
C ARG A 31 1.49 -3.97 -7.30
N LYS A 32 1.65 -5.30 -7.22
CA LYS A 32 0.53 -6.26 -7.35
C LYS A 32 -0.52 -6.03 -6.27
N PHE A 33 -0.09 -5.74 -5.04
CA PHE A 33 -0.99 -5.39 -3.96
C PHE A 33 -1.78 -4.11 -4.25
N ALA A 34 -1.10 -3.05 -4.73
CA ALA A 34 -1.76 -1.80 -5.09
C ALA A 34 -2.84 -2.00 -6.18
N GLU A 35 -2.54 -2.82 -7.18
CA GLU A 35 -3.49 -3.18 -8.25
C GLU A 35 -4.72 -3.92 -7.68
N LEU A 36 -4.52 -4.87 -6.75
CA LEU A 36 -5.59 -5.63 -6.09
C LEU A 36 -6.57 -4.72 -5.33
N ILE A 37 -6.04 -3.78 -4.55
CA ILE A 37 -6.86 -2.85 -3.75
C ILE A 37 -7.24 -1.57 -4.52
N LYS A 38 -7.00 -1.54 -5.85
CA LYS A 38 -7.29 -0.41 -6.75
C LYS A 38 -6.69 0.93 -6.28
N ARG A 39 -5.46 0.89 -5.77
CA ARG A 39 -4.68 2.06 -5.35
C ARG A 39 -3.49 2.30 -6.28
N HIS A 40 -3.03 3.54 -6.30
CA HIS A 40 -1.80 3.87 -7.00
C HIS A 40 -0.59 3.25 -6.27
N PRO A 41 0.37 2.60 -6.97
CA PRO A 41 1.54 1.99 -6.33
C PRO A 41 2.33 2.94 -5.42
N SER A 42 2.47 4.22 -5.81
CA SER A 42 3.16 5.22 -4.99
C SER A 42 2.48 5.47 -3.63
N THR A 43 1.18 5.21 -3.50
CA THR A 43 0.51 5.27 -2.19
C THR A 43 1.04 4.17 -1.28
N ILE A 44 1.15 2.94 -1.77
CA ILE A 44 1.70 1.82 -1.02
C ILE A 44 3.17 2.05 -0.67
N TYR A 45 3.99 2.49 -1.64
CA TYR A 45 5.40 2.76 -1.38
C TYR A 45 5.62 3.86 -0.33
N ARG A 46 4.83 4.94 -0.37
CA ARG A 46 4.91 6.00 0.65
C ARG A 46 4.49 5.48 2.02
N GLU A 47 3.45 4.66 2.07
CA GLU A 47 2.95 4.07 3.31
C GLU A 47 4.00 3.14 3.94
N LEU A 48 4.55 2.20 3.16
CA LEU A 48 5.63 1.31 3.58
C LEU A 48 6.85 2.11 4.06
N LYS A 49 7.28 3.13 3.30
CA LYS A 49 8.43 3.95 3.68
C LYS A 49 8.23 4.68 5.02
N ARG A 50 6.99 5.07 5.34
CA ARG A 50 6.68 5.86 6.55
C ARG A 50 6.46 5.01 7.78
N ASN A 51 5.86 3.83 7.63
CA ASN A 51 5.42 3.02 8.78
C ASN A 51 6.14 1.67 8.89
N SER A 52 7.23 1.45 8.14
CA SER A 52 8.09 0.28 8.34
C SER A 52 9.19 0.57 9.36
N ILE A 53 9.39 -0.37 10.29
CA ILE A 53 10.49 -0.40 11.25
C ILE A 53 11.26 -1.70 11.02
N ASN A 54 12.58 -1.63 10.80
CA ASN A 54 13.43 -2.78 10.49
C ASN A 54 12.85 -3.65 9.35
N ASP A 55 12.44 -3.00 8.26
CA ASP A 55 11.80 -3.61 7.08
C ASP A 55 10.45 -4.33 7.35
N VAL A 56 9.90 -4.21 8.55
CA VAL A 56 8.58 -4.73 8.91
C VAL A 56 7.56 -3.59 8.96
N TYR A 57 6.55 -3.67 8.09
CA TYR A 57 5.45 -2.72 8.08
C TYR A 57 4.58 -2.84 9.35
N GLN A 58 4.32 -1.71 9.99
CA GLN A 58 3.43 -1.56 11.14
C GLN A 58 2.23 -0.69 10.73
N ALA A 59 1.01 -1.23 10.82
CA ALA A 59 -0.22 -0.56 10.41
C ALA A 59 -0.68 0.53 11.38
#